data_AF-A0A2U1C650-F1
#
_entry.id   AF-A0A2U1C650-F1
#
_cell.length_a   1.000
_cell.length_b   1.000
_cell.length_c   1.000
_cell.angle_alpha   90.00
_cell.angle_beta   90.00
_cell.angle_gamma   90.00
#
_symmetry.space_group_name_H-M   'P 1'
#
loop_
_entity.id
_entity.type
_entity.pdbx_description
1 polymer ?
#
loop_
_entity_poly.entity_id
_entity_poly.type
_entity_poly.pdbx_seq_one_letter_code
_entity_poly.pdbx_strand_id
1 'polypeptide(L)' 'MARNKNEWAAKVFALVKGGNVAAATAQIKVAPTVGDITRLQALLAGLPPSPALRQLADFVEEERALLAAPRLHRSP' A
#
# COMPACT_ATOMS: atom_id res chain seq x y z
N MET A 1 -13.52 -1.81 -18.68
CA MET A 1 -12.60 -0.73 -18.25
C MET A 1 -11.32 -1.36 -17.72
N ALA A 2 -10.21 -1.23 -18.45
CA ALA A 2 -8.91 -1.70 -17.97
C ALA A 2 -8.47 -0.77 -16.83
N ARG A 3 -8.59 -1.24 -15.59
CA ARG A 3 -8.05 -0.55 -14.41
C ARG A 3 -6.55 -0.42 -14.66
N ASN A 4 -6.06 0.80 -14.88
CA ASN A 4 -4.65 1.01 -15.19
C ASN A 4 -3.86 0.40 -14.03
N LYS A 5 -2.98 -0.57 -14.30
CA LYS A 5 -2.32 -1.36 -13.24
C LYS A 5 -1.60 -0.44 -12.22
N ASN A 6 -1.22 0.77 -12.62
CA ASN A 6 -0.52 1.71 -11.75
C ASN A 6 -1.43 2.74 -11.06
N GLU A 7 -2.72 2.82 -11.42
CA GLU A 7 -3.60 3.91 -10.99
C GLU A 7 -3.84 3.90 -9.47
N TRP A 8 -4.06 2.74 -8.88
CA TRP A 8 -4.28 2.64 -7.44
C TRP A 8 -3.04 3.06 -6.65
N ALA A 9 -1.87 2.52 -6.99
CA ALA A 9 -0.62 2.80 -6.28
C ALA A 9 -0.27 4.30 -6.36
N ALA A 10 -0.44 4.91 -7.54
CA ALA A 10 -0.22 6.33 -7.74
C ALA A 10 -1.17 7.20 -6.89
N LYS A 11 -2.45 6.84 -6.79
CA LYS A 11 -3.44 7.56 -5.96
C LYS A 11 -3.10 7.47 -4.48
N VAL A 12 -2.79 6.28 -3.97
CA VAL A 12 -2.41 6.09 -2.57
C VAL A 12 -1.11 6.83 -2.26
N PHE A 13 -0.13 6.77 -3.16
CA PHE A 13 1.11 7.53 -3.03
C PHE A 13 0.89 9.04 -2.97
N ALA A 14 -0.07 9.57 -3.75
CA ALA A 14 -0.45 10.98 -3.69
C ALA A 14 -1.04 11.37 -2.32
N LEU A 15 -1.82 10.48 -1.68
CA LEU A 15 -2.32 10.70 -0.32
C LEU A 15 -1.17 10.78 0.70
N VAL A 16 -0.18 9.88 0.58
CA VAL A 16 1.02 9.88 1.43
C VAL A 16 1.80 11.19 1.26
N LYS A 17 2.06 11.60 0.01
CA LYS A 17 2.75 12.87 -0.28
C LYS A 17 1.98 14.10 0.19
N GLY A 18 0.65 14.05 0.13
CA GLY A 18 -0.23 15.11 0.65
C GLY A 18 -0.34 15.14 2.18
N GLY A 19 0.34 14.26 2.91
CA GLY A 19 0.27 14.15 4.36
C GLY A 19 -1.02 13.53 4.90
N ASN A 20 -1.90 13.03 4.02
CA ASN A 20 -3.13 12.35 4.41
C ASN A 20 -2.87 10.87 4.70
N VAL A 21 -2.10 10.62 5.76
CA VAL A 21 -1.68 9.27 6.17
C VAL A 21 -2.89 8.41 6.54
N ALA A 22 -3.91 8.99 7.20
CA ALA A 22 -5.12 8.24 7.57
C ALA A 22 -5.86 7.67 6.35
N ALA A 23 -6.06 8.46 5.30
CA ALA A 23 -6.67 7.98 4.06
C ALA A 23 -5.76 6.98 3.33
N ALA A 24 -4.45 7.20 3.31
CA ALA A 24 -3.50 6.25 2.72
C ALA A 24 -3.57 4.89 3.43
N THR A 25 -3.53 4.87 4.75
CA THR A 25 -3.66 3.66 5.58
C THR A 25 -4.97 2.94 5.29
N ALA A 26 -6.09 3.66 5.23
CA ALA A 26 -7.39 3.06 4.90
C ALA A 26 -7.39 2.39 3.52
N GLN A 27 -6.78 3.02 2.51
CA GLN A 27 -6.68 2.46 1.16
C GLN A 27 -5.78 1.22 1.12
N ILE A 28 -4.64 1.24 1.83
CA ILE A 28 -3.69 0.11 1.88
C ILE A 28 -4.37 -1.16 2.44
N LYS A 29 -5.19 -1.03 3.49
CA LYS A 29 -5.96 -2.14 4.09
C LYS A 29 -6.93 -2.81 3.12
N VAL A 30 -7.40 -2.08 2.12
CA VAL A 30 -8.36 -2.56 1.11
C VAL A 30 -7.72 -2.71 -0.26
N ALA A 31 -6.40 -2.91 -0.30
CA ALA A 31 -5.66 -3.04 -1.54
C ALA A 31 -6.24 -4.18 -2.42
N PRO A 32 -6.40 -3.96 -3.74
CA PRO A 32 -7.05 -4.94 -4.60
C PRO A 32 -6.19 -6.20 -4.83
N THR A 33 -4.88 -6.01 -4.97
CA THR A 33 -3.93 -7.10 -5.28
C THR A 33 -2.59 -6.88 -4.59
N VAL A 34 -1.84 -7.98 -4.37
CA VAL A 34 -0.44 -7.92 -3.89
C VAL A 34 0.41 -7.06 -4.83
N GLY A 35 0.16 -7.12 -6.14
CA GLY A 35 0.88 -6.31 -7.13
C GLY A 35 0.65 -4.81 -6.97
N ASP A 36 -0.53 -4.40 -6.50
CA ASP A 36 -0.80 -2.99 -6.21
C ASP A 36 0.02 -2.50 -5.01
N ILE A 37 0.11 -3.31 -3.95
CA ILE A 37 0.94 -3.01 -2.77
C ILE A 37 2.43 -2.97 -3.16
N THR A 38 2.93 -3.93 -3.93
CA THR A 38 4.34 -3.94 -4.38
C THR A 38 4.69 -2.71 -5.21
N ARG A 39 3.78 -2.22 -6.06
CA ARG A 39 4.00 -0.95 -6.79
C ARG A 39 4.03 0.25 -5.86
N LEU A 40 3.18 0.28 -4.83
CA LEU A 40 3.21 1.34 -3.82
C LEU A 40 4.54 1.33 -3.04
N GLN A 41 5.04 0.15 -2.64
CA GLN A 41 6.35 0.02 -1.98
C GLN A 41 7.48 0.60 -2.85
N ALA A 42 7.47 0.32 -4.15
CA ALA A 42 8.46 0.87 -5.08
C ALA A 42 8.39 2.41 -5.16
N LEU A 43 7.19 3.01 -5.11
CA LEU A 43 7.03 4.47 -5.08
C LEU A 43 7.52 5.07 -3.75
N LEU A 44 7.23 4.42 -2.63
CA LEU A 44 7.66 4.85 -1.29
C LEU A 44 9.19 4.78 -1.13
N ALA A 45 9.84 3.78 -1.73
CA ALA A 45 11.30 3.65 -1.73
C ALA A 45 12.01 4.83 -2.45
N GLY A 46 11.30 5.58 -3.30
CA GLY A 46 11.81 6.80 -3.93
C GLY A 46 11.72 8.06 -3.07
N LEU A 47 11.17 7.99 -1.86
CA LEU A 47 11.09 9.14 -0.94
C LEU A 47 12.32 9.22 -0.03
N PRO A 48 12.68 10.42 0.46
CA PRO A 48 13.72 10.57 1.47
C PRO A 48 13.38 9.77 2.74
N PRO A 49 14.35 9.05 3.33
CA PRO A 49 14.10 8.22 4.49
C PRO A 49 13.71 9.08 5.71
N SER A 50 12.61 8.72 6.36
CA SER A 50 12.16 9.36 7.60
C SER A 50 11.59 8.30 8.57
N PRO A 51 11.51 8.56 9.88
CA PRO A 51 10.89 7.63 10.82
C PRO A 51 9.44 7.30 10.46
N ALA A 52 8.66 8.29 10.03
CA ALA A 52 7.27 8.10 9.59
C ALA A 52 7.19 7.24 8.32
N LEU A 53 8.11 7.41 7.38
CA LEU A 53 8.15 6.58 6.16
C LEU A 53 8.51 5.13 6.49
N ARG A 54 9.41 4.88 7.46
CA ARG A 54 9.73 3.53 7.91
C ARG A 54 8.51 2.85 8.54
N GLN A 55 7.83 3.53 9.46
CA GLN A 55 6.58 3.02 10.05
C GLN A 55 5.52 2.70 9.00
N LEU A 56 5.37 3.58 7.99
CA LEU A 56 4.46 3.32 6.89
C LEU A 56 4.91 2.12 6.04
N ALA A 57 6.21 1.99 5.75
CA ALA A 57 6.75 0.88 4.98
C ALA A 57 6.56 -0.47 5.69
N ASP A 58 6.76 -0.52 7.01
CA ASP A 58 6.51 -1.69 7.84
C ASP A 58 5.03 -2.11 7.76
N PHE A 59 4.12 -1.15 7.96
CA PHE A 59 2.68 -1.37 7.83
C PHE A 59 2.28 -1.86 6.43
N VAL A 60 2.87 -1.29 5.37
CA VAL A 60 2.59 -1.70 3.98
C VAL A 60 3.06 -3.15 3.73
N GLU A 61 4.19 -3.57 4.33
CA GLU A 61 4.67 -4.94 4.22
C GLU A 61 3.79 -5.94 4.99
N GLU A 62 3.30 -5.57 6.17
CA GLU A 62 2.32 -6.38 6.91
C GLU A 62 1.06 -6.64 6.08
N GLU A 63 0.47 -5.58 5.50
CA GLU A 63 -0.72 -5.69 4.65
C GLU A 63 -0.44 -6.48 3.36
N ARG A 64 0.78 -6.37 2.79
CA ARG A 64 1.22 -7.21 1.67
C ARG A 64 1.21 -8.68 2.05
N ALA A 65 1.79 -9.03 3.20
CA ALA A 65 1.88 -10.41 3.67
C ALA A 65 0.48 -10.99 3.95
N LEU A 66 -0.38 -10.21 4.61
CA LEU A 66 -1.78 -10.57 4.84
C LEU A 66 -2.53 -10.81 3.53
N LEU A 67 -2.37 -9.93 2.54
CA LEU A 67 -2.99 -10.04 1.22
C LEU A 67 -2.43 -11.19 0.37
N ALA A 68 -1.19 -11.61 0.61
CA ALA A 68 -0.56 -12.75 -0.04
C ALA A 68 -0.94 -14.10 0.61
N ALA A 69 -1.32 -14.10 1.90
CA ALA A 69 -1.65 -15.33 2.62
C ALA A 69 -2.82 -16.10 1.96
N PRO A 70 -2.78 -17.44 1.91
CA PRO A 70 -3.86 -18.25 1.35
C PRO A 70 -5.20 -17.90 2.00
N ARG A 71 -6.25 -17.75 1.18
CA ARG A 71 -7.60 -17.33 1.65
C ARG A 71 -8.21 -18.25 2.72
N LEU A 72 -7.71 -19.49 2.84
CA LEU A 72 -8.06 -20.42 3.92
C LEU A 72 -7.73 -19.89 5.32
N HIS A 73 -6.75 -18.98 5.47
CA HIS A 73 -6.41 -18.35 6.75
C HIS A 73 -7.24 -17.10 7.05
N ARG A 74 -8.12 -16.67 6.14
CA ARG A 74 -9.01 -15.51 6.32
C ARG A 74 -10.43 -16.03 6.53
N SER A 75 -10.64 -16.75 7.62
CA SER A 75 -11.99 -17.18 8.04
C SER A 75 -12.82 -15.92 8.37
N PRO A 76 -14.08 -15.83 7.91
CA PRO A 76 -14.94 -14.66 8.07
C PRO A 76 -15.30 -14.34 9.52
#